data_AF-A0A8T4AHF5-F1
#
_entry.id   AF-A0A8T4AHF5-F1
#
_cell.length_a   1.000
_cell.length_b   1.000
_cell.length_c   1.000
_cell.angle_alpha   90.00
_cell.angle_beta   90.00
_cell.angle_gamma   90.00
#
_symmetry.space_group_name_H-M   'P 1'
#
loop_
_entity.id
_entity.type
_entity.pdbx_description
1 polymer ?
#
loop_
_entity_poly.entity_id
_entity_poly.type
_entity_poly.pdbx_seq_one_letter_code
_entity_poly.pdbx_strand_id
1 'polypeptide(L)'
;MYESFYNLSAKPFALSPDPRFFFGSRGHKRAQSYLQYGLTQGEGFIVITGDVGTGKTMLVRNLFAGLSKENIVAAQLVTTQLGADDMLRMIASSYGLAHEGLGKATLLKNLETFLITRAREGKRVLLVIDEAQNLPLSSLEELRMLSNFQLSGKVLLQSFLLGQADFKDTLRSPQMEQLRQRVIAAYHLNPLGEDETKTYIEHRMTLVGWTTDPVISDEAYAGIHKYTSGVPRLINQL
;
A
#
# COMPACT_ATOMS: atom_id res chain seq x y z
N MET A 1 23.90 22.97 -11.20
CA MET A 1 22.62 22.41 -10.71
C MET A 1 22.36 22.99 -9.33
N TYR A 2 21.12 23.26 -8.94
CA TYR A 2 20.81 24.07 -7.75
C TYR A 2 21.30 23.43 -6.44
N GLU A 3 21.49 22.11 -6.42
CA GLU A 3 21.95 21.34 -5.26
C GLU A 3 23.33 21.83 -4.79
N SER A 4 24.29 22.00 -5.70
CA SER A 4 25.62 22.51 -5.36
C SER A 4 25.60 23.99 -4.95
N PHE A 5 24.64 24.76 -5.47
CA PHE A 5 24.48 26.16 -5.12
C PHE A 5 23.93 26.33 -3.69
N TYR A 6 22.98 25.49 -3.29
CA TYR A 6 22.35 25.49 -1.96
C TYR A 6 22.94 24.45 -0.98
N ASN A 7 24.10 23.86 -1.31
CA ASN A 7 24.77 22.83 -0.50
C ASN A 7 23.89 21.62 -0.12
N LEU A 8 22.98 21.20 -1.00
CA LEU A 8 22.12 20.04 -0.77
C LEU A 8 22.86 18.73 -1.11
N SER A 9 22.72 17.71 -0.26
CA SER A 9 23.40 16.42 -0.43
C SER A 9 22.77 15.52 -1.50
N ALA A 10 21.52 15.79 -1.88
CA ALA A 10 20.77 15.05 -2.89
C ALA A 10 19.58 15.89 -3.41
N LYS A 11 18.86 15.37 -4.41
CA LYS A 11 17.63 15.97 -4.94
C LYS A 11 16.46 15.76 -3.98
N PRO A 12 15.95 16.80 -3.28
CA PRO A 12 14.88 16.63 -2.29
C PRO A 12 13.57 16.12 -2.91
N PHE A 13 13.28 16.49 -4.15
CA PHE A 13 12.02 16.22 -4.84
C PHE A 13 12.11 15.15 -5.93
N ALA A 14 13.10 14.25 -5.85
CA ALA A 14 13.16 13.12 -6.78
C ALA A 14 11.85 12.31 -6.76
N LEU A 15 11.34 11.99 -7.96
CA LEU A 15 10.10 11.21 -8.13
C LEU A 15 10.28 9.73 -7.78
N SER A 16 11.52 9.24 -7.79
CA SER A 16 11.83 7.87 -7.36
C SER A 16 11.45 7.69 -5.89
N PRO A 17 10.65 6.67 -5.55
CA PRO A 17 10.26 6.43 -4.17
C PRO A 17 11.49 6.02 -3.34
N ASP A 18 11.85 6.85 -2.36
CA ASP A 18 12.92 6.62 -1.40
C ASP A 18 12.34 6.64 0.03
N PRO A 19 12.41 5.52 0.78
CA PRO A 19 11.89 5.43 2.14
C PRO A 19 12.36 6.52 3.10
N ARG A 20 13.57 7.08 2.89
CA ARG A 20 14.13 8.14 3.73
C ARG A 20 13.27 9.40 3.72
N PHE A 21 12.56 9.64 2.63
CA PHE A 21 11.69 10.81 2.43
C PHE A 21 10.23 10.54 2.84
N PHE A 22 9.97 9.49 3.63
CA PHE A 22 8.63 9.23 4.13
C PHE A 22 8.18 10.33 5.10
N PHE A 23 7.19 11.12 4.68
CA PHE A 23 6.54 12.11 5.51
C PHE A 23 5.24 11.55 6.11
N GLY A 24 5.24 11.36 7.43
CA GLY A 24 4.08 10.90 8.18
C GLY A 24 3.04 11.99 8.40
N SER A 25 2.34 12.42 7.35
CA SER A 25 1.20 13.35 7.46
C SER A 25 0.10 12.78 8.38
N ARG A 26 -0.85 13.60 8.82
CA ARG A 26 -2.00 13.16 9.62
C ARG A 26 -2.77 12.04 8.91
N GLY A 27 -2.95 12.17 7.60
CA GLY A 27 -3.57 11.14 6.76
C GLY A 27 -2.77 9.83 6.75
N HIS A 28 -1.45 9.92 6.56
CA HIS A 28 -0.57 8.74 6.57
C HIS A 28 -0.53 8.06 7.94
N LYS A 29 -0.45 8.83 9.03
CA LYS A 29 -0.49 8.30 10.40
C LYS A 29 -1.80 7.57 10.67
N ARG A 30 -2.94 8.13 10.27
CA ARG A 30 -4.25 7.45 10.37
C ARG A 30 -4.29 6.18 9.54
N ALA A 31 -3.89 6.24 8.28
CA ALA A 31 -3.84 5.07 7.41
C ALA A 31 -2.95 3.96 7.99
N GLN A 32 -1.78 4.32 8.55
CA GLN A 32 -0.90 3.39 9.25
C GLN A 32 -1.54 2.78 10.49
N SER A 33 -2.31 3.55 11.27
CA SER A 33 -3.09 3.02 12.40
C SER A 33 -4.13 1.99 11.95
N TYR A 34 -4.80 2.21 10.81
CA TYR A 34 -5.73 1.24 10.24
C TYR A 34 -5.02 -0.05 9.78
N LEU A 35 -3.87 0.07 9.12
CA LEU A 35 -3.06 -1.09 8.75
C LEU A 35 -2.59 -1.87 9.99
N GLN A 36 -2.09 -1.18 11.01
CA GLN A 36 -1.62 -1.81 12.25
C GLN A 36 -2.77 -2.48 12.98
N TYR A 37 -3.93 -1.83 13.08
CA TYR A 37 -5.14 -2.43 13.62
C TYR A 37 -5.50 -3.70 12.86
N GLY A 38 -5.52 -3.66 11.52
CA GLY A 38 -5.74 -4.83 10.68
C GLY A 38 -4.77 -5.96 11.00
N LEU A 39 -3.47 -5.67 11.03
CA LEU A 39 -2.46 -6.67 11.39
C LEU A 39 -2.75 -7.34 12.74
N THR A 40 -3.20 -6.57 13.75
CA THR A 40 -3.54 -7.15 15.07
C THR A 40 -4.75 -8.06 15.03
N GLN A 41 -5.73 -7.82 14.15
CA GLN A 41 -6.88 -8.72 13.96
C GLN A 41 -6.47 -10.03 13.29
N GLY A 42 -5.53 -9.98 12.34
CA GLY A 42 -5.00 -11.17 11.65
C GLY A 42 -5.97 -11.86 10.68
N GLU A 43 -7.12 -11.26 10.39
CA GLU A 43 -8.12 -11.77 9.45
C GLU A 43 -8.74 -10.65 8.60
N GLY A 44 -9.52 -11.05 7.59
CA GLY A 44 -10.30 -10.14 6.75
C GLY A 44 -9.48 -9.28 5.78
N PHE A 45 -10.16 -8.29 5.21
CA PHE A 45 -9.57 -7.32 4.28
C PHE A 45 -9.41 -5.96 4.93
N ILE A 46 -8.26 -5.32 4.69
CA ILE A 46 -8.08 -3.88 4.95
C ILE A 46 -8.01 -3.17 3.61
N VAL A 47 -8.78 -2.10 3.45
CA VAL A 47 -8.81 -1.34 2.20
C VAL A 47 -8.26 0.07 2.43
N ILE A 48 -7.20 0.43 1.72
CA ILE A 48 -6.69 1.81 1.67
C ILE A 48 -6.90 2.35 0.26
N THR A 49 -7.74 3.39 0.13
CA THR A 49 -7.93 4.10 -1.13
C THR A 49 -7.28 5.47 -1.07
N GLY A 50 -7.09 6.13 -2.20
CA GLY A 50 -6.61 7.50 -2.27
C GLY A 50 -6.29 7.90 -3.69
N ASP A 51 -6.19 9.19 -3.97
CA ASP A 51 -5.91 9.67 -5.32
C ASP A 51 -4.50 9.29 -5.79
N VAL A 52 -4.24 9.47 -7.09
CA VAL A 52 -2.92 9.21 -7.67
C VAL A 52 -1.89 10.12 -7.02
N GLY A 53 -0.77 9.54 -6.56
CA GLY A 53 0.33 10.30 -5.99
C GLY A 53 0.18 10.74 -4.53
N THR A 54 -0.85 10.28 -3.81
CA THR A 54 -1.06 10.58 -2.37
C THR A 54 -0.10 9.88 -1.42
N GLY A 55 0.68 8.90 -1.88
CA GLY A 55 1.69 8.21 -1.05
C GLY A 55 1.35 6.78 -0.62
N LYS A 56 0.32 6.15 -1.20
CA LYS A 56 -0.09 4.76 -0.90
C LYS A 56 1.08 3.75 -0.97
N THR A 57 1.88 3.77 -2.03
CA THR A 57 3.05 2.88 -2.17
C THR A 57 4.12 3.13 -1.11
N MET A 58 4.32 4.39 -0.69
CA MET A 58 5.23 4.72 0.42
C MET A 58 4.72 4.16 1.75
N LEU A 59 3.40 4.18 1.95
CA LEU A 59 2.75 3.57 3.12
C LEU A 59 2.91 2.05 3.14
N VAL A 60 2.85 1.35 2.00
CA VAL A 60 3.19 -0.08 1.90
C VAL A 60 4.65 -0.32 2.26
N ARG A 61 5.58 0.45 1.69
CA ARG A 61 7.01 0.30 2.02
C ARG A 61 7.28 0.46 3.51
N ASN A 62 6.65 1.45 4.15
CA ASN A 62 6.77 1.67 5.58
C ASN A 62 6.17 0.51 6.41
N LEU A 63 5.04 -0.05 5.97
CA LEU A 63 4.45 -1.27 6.55
C LEU A 63 5.48 -2.42 6.52
N PHE A 64 6.03 -2.73 5.36
CA PHE A 64 7.00 -3.84 5.21
C PHE A 64 8.28 -3.62 6.03
N ALA A 65 8.77 -2.39 6.14
CA ALA A 65 9.92 -2.08 7.00
C ALA A 65 9.63 -2.41 8.49
N GLY A 66 8.39 -2.18 8.94
CA GLY A 66 7.93 -2.50 10.29
C GLY A 66 7.69 -3.99 10.56
N LEU A 67 7.41 -4.79 9.52
CA LEU A 67 7.11 -6.22 9.65
C LEU A 67 8.32 -7.10 10.02
N SER A 68 9.54 -6.58 9.89
CA SER A 68 10.79 -7.33 10.16
C SER A 68 10.87 -7.92 11.58
N LYS A 69 10.08 -7.40 12.53
CA LYS A 69 10.03 -7.85 13.94
C LYS A 69 8.83 -8.74 14.26
N GLU A 70 7.97 -9.00 13.28
CA GLU A 70 6.72 -9.73 13.44
C GLU A 70 6.84 -11.17 12.92
N ASN A 71 6.09 -12.11 13.49
CA ASN A 71 5.93 -13.45 12.94
C ASN A 71 4.96 -13.44 11.74
N ILE A 72 5.28 -12.66 10.71
CA ILE A 72 4.48 -12.48 9.49
C ILE A 72 5.32 -12.84 8.27
N VAL A 73 4.76 -13.70 7.40
CA VAL A 73 5.25 -13.90 6.04
C VAL A 73 4.41 -13.02 5.12
N ALA A 74 5.00 -11.91 4.67
CA ALA A 74 4.32 -10.94 3.82
C ALA A 74 4.79 -11.02 2.37
N ALA A 75 3.84 -10.90 1.44
CA ALA A 75 4.11 -10.74 0.03
C ALA A 75 3.40 -9.50 -0.51
N GLN A 76 4.03 -8.81 -1.47
CA GLN A 76 3.44 -7.69 -2.18
C GLN A 76 3.21 -8.07 -3.64
N LEU A 77 2.02 -7.77 -4.15
CA LEU A 77 1.70 -7.77 -5.56
C LEU A 77 1.40 -6.35 -6.00
N VAL A 78 2.12 -5.88 -7.03
CA VAL A 78 1.79 -4.62 -7.71
C VAL A 78 1.10 -5.01 -9.00
N THR A 79 -0.18 -4.67 -9.11
CA THR A 79 -1.04 -5.31 -10.12
C THR A 79 -1.15 -4.49 -11.40
N THR A 80 -0.93 -5.15 -12.53
CA THR A 80 -1.43 -4.75 -13.86
C THR A 80 -2.72 -5.54 -14.16
N GLN A 81 -3.46 -5.26 -15.23
CA GLN A 81 -4.71 -5.99 -15.53
C GLN A 81 -4.46 -7.50 -15.69
N LEU A 82 -4.64 -8.27 -14.61
CA LEU A 82 -4.36 -9.70 -14.53
C LEU A 82 -5.66 -10.49 -14.37
N GLY A 83 -5.82 -11.54 -15.18
CA GLY A 83 -6.90 -12.51 -15.00
C GLY A 83 -6.76 -13.33 -13.71
N ALA A 84 -7.83 -14.02 -13.33
CA ALA A 84 -7.90 -14.78 -12.08
C ALA A 84 -6.81 -15.85 -11.95
N ASP A 85 -6.54 -16.61 -13.02
CA ASP A 85 -5.53 -17.67 -13.00
C ASP A 85 -4.10 -17.10 -12.91
N ASP A 86 -3.85 -15.99 -13.58
CA ASP A 86 -2.55 -15.29 -13.52
C ASP A 86 -2.32 -14.68 -12.14
N MET A 87 -3.37 -14.16 -11.50
CA MET A 87 -3.29 -13.71 -10.11
C MET A 87 -2.83 -14.85 -9.18
N LEU A 88 -3.43 -16.03 -9.27
CA LEU A 88 -3.04 -17.17 -8.42
C LEU A 88 -1.58 -17.57 -8.62
N ARG A 89 -1.09 -17.54 -9.87
CA ARG A 89 0.33 -17.77 -10.18
C ARG A 89 1.22 -16.70 -9.57
N MET A 90 0.83 -15.44 -9.66
CA MET A 90 1.57 -14.31 -9.08
C MET A 90 1.62 -14.38 -7.56
N ILE A 91 0.51 -14.75 -6.90
CA ILE A 91 0.46 -14.99 -5.45
C ILE A 91 1.38 -16.15 -5.08
N ALA A 92 1.32 -17.27 -5.80
CA ALA A 92 2.22 -18.41 -5.55
C ALA A 92 3.69 -18.01 -5.71
N SER A 93 4.02 -17.29 -6.79
CA SER A 93 5.36 -16.79 -7.07
C SER A 93 5.88 -15.84 -5.97
N SER A 94 5.04 -14.92 -5.48
CA SER A 94 5.44 -13.95 -4.46
C SER A 94 5.72 -14.57 -3.09
N TYR A 95 5.20 -15.77 -2.82
CA TYR A 95 5.54 -16.60 -1.66
C TYR A 95 6.65 -17.62 -1.94
N GLY A 96 7.24 -17.62 -3.14
CA GLY A 96 8.31 -18.55 -3.53
C GLY A 96 7.84 -19.97 -3.83
N LEU A 97 6.56 -20.16 -4.18
CA LEU A 97 5.98 -21.45 -4.52
C LEU A 97 6.12 -21.76 -6.02
N ALA A 98 6.17 -23.04 -6.36
CA ALA A 98 6.11 -23.49 -7.74
C ALA A 98 4.77 -23.07 -8.39
N HIS A 99 4.86 -22.48 -9.59
CA HIS A 99 3.71 -21.87 -10.26
C HIS A 99 3.70 -22.02 -11.79
N GLU A 100 4.84 -22.26 -12.43
CA GLU A 100 4.94 -22.42 -13.89
C GLU A 100 4.32 -23.74 -14.36
N GLY A 101 3.53 -23.70 -15.45
CA GLY A 101 2.90 -24.88 -16.06
C GLY A 101 1.83 -25.57 -15.21
N LEU A 102 1.57 -25.11 -13.98
CA LEU A 102 0.61 -25.73 -13.08
C LEU A 102 -0.84 -25.32 -13.41
N GLY A 103 -1.79 -26.25 -13.25
CA GLY A 103 -3.21 -25.91 -13.30
C GLY A 103 -3.69 -25.21 -12.03
N LYS A 104 -4.83 -24.51 -12.11
CA LYS A 104 -5.46 -23.78 -11.00
C LYS A 104 -5.61 -24.62 -9.72
N ALA A 105 -6.11 -25.85 -9.83
CA ALA A 105 -6.30 -26.74 -8.68
C ALA A 105 -4.99 -27.03 -7.93
N THR A 106 -3.89 -27.22 -8.68
CA THR A 106 -2.57 -27.45 -8.09
C THR A 106 -2.04 -26.19 -7.41
N LEU A 107 -2.23 -25.01 -8.01
CA LEU A 107 -1.86 -23.73 -7.39
C LEU A 107 -2.59 -23.50 -6.07
N LEU A 108 -3.91 -23.71 -6.05
CA LEU A 108 -4.73 -23.58 -4.84
C LEU A 108 -4.28 -24.55 -3.74
N LYS A 109 -4.04 -25.82 -4.10
CA LYS A 109 -3.53 -26.83 -3.15
C LYS A 109 -2.16 -26.45 -2.58
N ASN A 110 -1.26 -25.93 -3.41
CA ASN A 110 0.07 -25.48 -2.99
C ASN A 110 -0.04 -24.30 -2.03
N LEU A 111 -0.89 -23.31 -2.34
CA LEU A 111 -1.16 -22.16 -1.48
C LEU A 111 -1.77 -22.61 -0.14
N GLU A 112 -2.79 -23.46 -0.15
CA GLU A 112 -3.41 -23.99 1.07
C GLU A 112 -2.38 -24.72 1.95
N THR A 113 -1.57 -25.59 1.35
CA THR A 113 -0.51 -26.33 2.07
C THR A 113 0.51 -25.37 2.69
N PHE A 114 0.93 -24.35 1.95
CA PHE A 114 1.83 -23.31 2.43
C PHE A 114 1.22 -22.56 3.62
N LEU A 115 -0.04 -22.10 3.49
CA LEU A 115 -0.76 -21.36 4.51
C LEU A 115 -0.90 -22.16 5.81
N ILE A 116 -1.29 -23.43 5.72
CA ILE A 116 -1.38 -24.36 6.87
C ILE A 116 -0.01 -24.54 7.52
N THR A 117 1.04 -24.70 6.72
CA THR A 117 2.41 -24.90 7.22
C THR A 117 2.88 -23.66 8.01
N ARG A 118 2.69 -22.46 7.47
CA ARG A 118 3.04 -21.21 8.16
C ARG A 118 2.24 -21.01 9.45
N ALA A 119 0.95 -21.31 9.44
CA ALA A 119 0.15 -21.25 10.66
C ALA A 119 0.62 -22.22 11.75
N ARG A 120 1.04 -23.45 11.38
CA ARG A 120 1.63 -24.42 12.33
C ARG A 120 2.98 -23.97 12.88
N GLU A 121 3.74 -23.18 12.13
CA GLU A 121 4.96 -22.49 12.59
C GLU A 121 4.67 -21.28 13.49
N GLY A 122 3.40 -20.95 13.76
CA GLY A 122 3.00 -19.76 14.51
C GLY A 122 3.14 -18.46 13.71
N LYS A 123 3.27 -18.55 12.38
CA LYS A 123 3.38 -17.39 11.48
C LYS A 123 2.04 -17.04 10.87
N ARG A 124 1.77 -15.75 10.72
CA ARG A 124 0.65 -15.21 9.95
C ARG A 124 1.10 -14.97 8.50
N VAL A 125 0.16 -15.03 7.56
CA VAL A 125 0.44 -14.75 6.16
C VAL A 125 -0.33 -13.49 5.73
N LEU A 126 0.40 -12.53 5.15
CA LEU A 126 -0.13 -11.24 4.71
C LEU A 126 0.11 -11.06 3.22
N LEU A 127 -0.97 -10.87 2.46
CA LEU A 127 -0.89 -10.46 1.07
C LEU A 127 -1.23 -8.98 0.94
N VAL A 128 -0.33 -8.18 0.40
CA VAL A 128 -0.57 -6.78 0.07
C VAL A 128 -0.72 -6.64 -1.44
N ILE A 129 -1.87 -6.14 -1.88
CA ILE A 129 -2.16 -5.87 -3.29
C ILE A 129 -2.17 -4.36 -3.48
N ASP A 130 -1.19 -3.84 -4.22
CA ASP A 130 -1.14 -2.45 -4.68
C ASP A 130 -1.78 -2.33 -6.07
N GLU A 131 -2.35 -1.16 -6.36
CA GLU A 131 -3.13 -0.87 -7.57
C GLU A 131 -4.35 -1.80 -7.75
N ALA A 132 -5.07 -2.09 -6.68
CA ALA A 132 -6.21 -3.02 -6.64
C ALA A 132 -7.39 -2.62 -7.56
N GLN A 133 -7.50 -1.36 -7.97
CA GLN A 133 -8.50 -0.94 -8.96
C GLN A 133 -8.29 -1.59 -10.34
N ASN A 134 -7.08 -2.07 -10.64
CA ASN A 134 -6.79 -2.78 -11.88
C ASN A 134 -7.23 -4.25 -11.87
N LEU A 135 -7.73 -4.75 -10.73
CA LEU A 135 -8.20 -6.11 -10.63
C LEU A 135 -9.58 -6.28 -11.26
N PRO A 136 -9.75 -7.25 -12.17
CA PRO A 136 -11.09 -7.64 -12.60
C PRO A 136 -11.85 -8.27 -11.44
N LEU A 137 -13.19 -8.22 -11.51
CA LEU A 137 -14.07 -8.77 -10.47
C LEU A 137 -13.80 -10.26 -10.19
N SER A 138 -13.44 -11.04 -11.22
CA SER A 138 -13.09 -12.45 -11.06
C SER A 138 -11.85 -12.65 -10.18
N SER A 139 -10.84 -11.78 -10.30
CA SER A 139 -9.64 -11.83 -9.46
C SER A 139 -9.93 -11.42 -8.00
N LEU A 140 -10.82 -10.43 -7.79
CA LEU A 140 -11.31 -10.09 -6.45
C LEU A 140 -12.07 -11.26 -5.81
N GLU A 141 -12.87 -12.00 -6.58
CA GLU A 141 -13.53 -13.20 -6.11
C GLU A 141 -12.54 -14.31 -5.73
N GLU A 142 -11.47 -14.53 -6.48
CA GLU A 142 -10.41 -15.46 -6.07
C GLU A 142 -9.75 -15.04 -4.75
N LEU A 143 -9.46 -13.74 -4.55
CA LEU A 143 -8.95 -13.25 -3.27
C LEU A 143 -9.93 -13.52 -2.13
N ARG A 144 -11.22 -13.31 -2.36
CA ARG A 144 -12.27 -13.65 -1.39
C ARG A 144 -12.27 -15.15 -1.09
N MET A 145 -12.15 -16.00 -2.11
CA MET A 145 -12.07 -17.46 -1.93
C MET A 145 -10.84 -17.88 -1.13
N LEU A 146 -9.66 -17.36 -1.44
CA LEU A 146 -8.42 -17.62 -0.68
C LEU A 146 -8.54 -17.18 0.80
N SER A 147 -9.22 -16.06 1.07
CA SER A 147 -9.45 -15.59 2.44
C SER A 147 -10.34 -16.52 3.28
N ASN A 148 -10.98 -17.53 2.69
CA ASN A 148 -11.74 -18.55 3.43
C ASN A 148 -10.89 -19.65 4.03
N PHE A 149 -9.64 -19.79 3.61
CA PHE A 149 -8.80 -20.86 4.15
C PHE A 149 -8.60 -20.66 5.64
N GLN A 150 -8.94 -21.72 6.39
CA GLN A 150 -8.93 -21.71 7.84
C GLN A 150 -8.34 -23.01 8.39
N LEU A 151 -7.68 -22.92 9.54
CA LEU A 151 -7.21 -24.07 10.32
C LEU A 151 -7.78 -23.95 11.73
N SER A 152 -8.58 -24.94 12.14
CA SER A 152 -9.23 -24.95 13.47
C SER A 152 -10.00 -23.66 13.79
N GLY A 153 -10.72 -23.12 12.79
CA GLY A 153 -11.53 -21.90 12.92
C GLY A 153 -10.75 -20.58 12.83
N LYS A 154 -9.42 -20.61 12.59
CA LYS A 154 -8.61 -19.41 12.39
C LYS A 154 -8.31 -19.19 10.91
N VAL A 155 -8.55 -17.99 10.41
CA VAL A 155 -8.21 -17.58 9.03
C VAL A 155 -6.70 -17.65 8.82
N LEU A 156 -6.29 -18.12 7.65
CA LEU A 156 -4.88 -18.36 7.32
C LEU A 156 -4.24 -17.24 6.49
N LEU A 157 -5.05 -16.42 5.81
CA LEU A 157 -4.58 -15.36 4.93
C LEU A 157 -5.31 -14.05 5.23
N GLN A 158 -4.52 -13.02 5.57
CA GLN A 158 -5.00 -11.65 5.63
C GLN A 158 -4.58 -10.88 4.37
N SER A 159 -5.45 -10.00 3.87
CA SER A 159 -5.23 -9.29 2.62
C SER A 159 -5.41 -7.79 2.77
N PHE A 160 -4.42 -7.00 2.36
CA PHE A 160 -4.50 -5.53 2.31
C PHE A 160 -4.65 -5.10 0.84
N LEU A 161 -5.73 -4.37 0.55
CA LEU A 161 -6.05 -3.88 -0.79
C LEU A 161 -5.80 -2.37 -0.83
N LEU A 162 -4.79 -1.95 -1.59
CA LEU A 162 -4.50 -0.56 -1.85
C LEU A 162 -4.91 -0.21 -3.26
N GLY A 163 -5.74 0.82 -3.42
CA GLY A 163 -6.27 1.21 -4.71
C GLY A 163 -6.50 2.71 -4.86
N GLN A 164 -6.91 3.11 -6.04
CA GLN A 164 -7.35 4.47 -6.31
C GLN A 164 -8.77 4.73 -5.75
N ALA A 165 -9.25 5.97 -5.87
CA ALA A 165 -10.55 6.37 -5.31
C ALA A 165 -11.73 5.59 -5.92
N ASP A 166 -11.64 5.29 -7.22
CA ASP A 166 -12.59 4.50 -8.00
C ASP A 166 -12.77 3.06 -7.51
N PHE A 167 -11.74 2.47 -6.89
CA PHE A 167 -11.84 1.14 -6.30
C PHE A 167 -12.95 1.03 -5.24
N LYS A 168 -13.24 2.15 -4.57
CA LYS A 168 -14.34 2.23 -3.60
C LYS A 168 -15.69 1.94 -4.25
N ASP A 169 -15.88 2.38 -5.49
CA ASP A 169 -17.12 2.18 -6.22
C ASP A 169 -17.21 0.75 -6.75
N THR A 170 -16.08 0.16 -7.18
CA THR A 170 -15.99 -1.28 -7.47
C THR A 170 -16.42 -2.14 -6.27
N LEU A 171 -15.93 -1.84 -5.07
CA LEU A 171 -16.31 -2.54 -3.84
C LEU A 171 -17.77 -2.33 -3.42
N ARG A 172 -18.37 -1.22 -3.83
CA ARG A 172 -19.79 -0.91 -3.56
C ARG A 172 -20.74 -1.61 -4.53
N SER A 173 -20.24 -2.11 -5.65
CA SER A 173 -21.05 -2.84 -6.63
C SER A 173 -21.76 -4.05 -5.99
N PRO A 174 -22.96 -4.41 -6.48
CA PRO A 174 -23.70 -5.58 -5.98
C PRO A 174 -22.89 -6.89 -6.06
N GLN A 175 -22.09 -7.06 -7.10
CA GLN A 175 -21.26 -8.25 -7.31
C GLN A 175 -20.22 -8.42 -6.19
N MET A 176 -19.75 -7.33 -5.57
CA MET A 176 -18.71 -7.35 -4.54
C MET A 176 -19.25 -7.40 -3.11
N GLU A 177 -20.55 -7.63 -2.91
CA GLU A 177 -21.16 -7.63 -1.58
C GLU A 177 -20.46 -8.61 -0.61
N GLN A 178 -20.16 -9.82 -1.06
CA GLN A 178 -19.52 -10.84 -0.23
C GLN A 178 -18.10 -10.48 0.20
N LEU A 179 -17.32 -9.85 -0.69
CA LEU A 179 -15.99 -9.35 -0.34
C LEU A 179 -16.10 -8.14 0.58
N ARG A 180 -17.02 -7.21 0.30
CA ARG A 180 -17.24 -6.01 1.12
C ARG A 180 -17.61 -6.35 2.56
N GLN A 181 -18.40 -7.39 2.80
CA GLN A 181 -18.74 -7.85 4.15
C GLN A 181 -17.52 -8.36 4.94
N ARG A 182 -16.40 -8.70 4.26
CA ARG A 182 -15.13 -9.11 4.89
C ARG A 182 -14.14 -7.97 5.06
N VAL A 183 -14.48 -6.77 4.62
CA VAL A 183 -13.64 -5.58 4.83
C VAL A 183 -13.81 -5.14 6.28
N ILE A 184 -12.80 -5.42 7.10
CA ILE A 184 -12.82 -5.12 8.54
C ILE A 184 -12.47 -3.66 8.84
N ALA A 185 -11.74 -3.01 7.93
CA ALA A 185 -11.46 -1.58 8.02
C ALA A 185 -11.17 -1.00 6.62
N ALA A 186 -11.61 0.23 6.41
CA ALA A 186 -11.33 0.98 5.21
C ALA A 186 -10.92 2.42 5.54
N TYR A 187 -9.92 2.95 4.84
CA TYR A 187 -9.49 4.34 4.97
C TYR A 187 -9.23 4.95 3.59
N HIS A 188 -9.56 6.23 3.45
CA HIS A 188 -9.27 7.01 2.25
C HIS A 188 -8.19 8.05 2.57
N LEU A 189 -7.02 7.88 1.96
CA LEU A 189 -5.86 8.76 2.09
C LEU A 189 -6.05 9.99 1.21
N ASN A 190 -6.44 11.08 1.86
CA ASN A 190 -6.57 12.39 1.21
C ASN A 190 -5.19 13.01 0.91
N PRO A 191 -5.11 13.94 -0.05
CA PRO A 191 -3.97 14.84 -0.23
C PRO A 191 -3.61 15.60 1.06
N LEU A 192 -2.42 16.21 1.06
CA LEU A 192 -1.97 17.04 2.18
C LEU A 192 -2.81 18.32 2.27
N GLY A 193 -3.13 18.76 3.47
CA GLY A 193 -3.62 20.13 3.66
C GLY A 193 -2.52 21.17 3.42
N GLU A 194 -2.89 22.45 3.48
CA GLU A 194 -1.96 23.57 3.26
C GLU A 194 -0.78 23.56 4.25
N ASP A 195 -1.06 23.47 5.55
CA ASP A 195 -0.03 23.36 6.60
C ASP A 195 0.85 22.10 6.42
N GLU A 196 0.24 21.00 5.97
CA GLU A 196 0.94 19.74 5.73
C GLU A 196 1.81 19.80 4.47
N THR A 197 1.45 20.64 3.50
CA THR A 197 2.23 20.88 2.28
C THR A 197 3.52 21.62 2.61
N LYS A 198 3.42 22.68 3.42
CA LYS A 198 4.61 23.40 3.93
C LYS A 198 5.56 22.46 4.66
N THR A 199 5.04 21.77 5.68
CA THR A 199 5.86 20.86 6.49
C THR A 199 6.40 19.66 5.70
N TYR A 200 5.70 19.20 4.66
CA TYR A 200 6.20 18.18 3.72
C TYR A 200 7.40 18.69 2.91
N ILE A 201 7.32 19.89 2.34
CA ILE A 201 8.40 20.51 1.57
C ILE A 201 9.61 20.72 2.46
N GLU A 202 9.42 21.32 3.64
CA GLU A 202 10.47 21.51 4.64
C GLU A 202 11.11 20.18 5.04
N HIS A 203 10.31 19.16 5.34
CA HIS A 203 10.81 17.82 5.68
C HIS A 203 11.74 17.27 4.60
N ARG A 204 11.34 17.29 3.32
CA ARG A 204 12.18 16.78 2.23
C ARG A 204 13.45 17.58 2.03
N MET A 205 13.37 18.91 2.17
CA MET A 205 14.53 19.80 2.12
C MET A 205 15.51 19.52 3.27
N THR A 206 15.01 19.35 4.49
CA THR A 206 15.85 19.13 5.68
C THR A 206 16.62 17.81 5.58
N LEU A 207 16.01 16.77 4.98
CA LEU A 207 16.66 15.46 4.76
C LEU A 207 17.89 15.53 3.84
N VAL A 208 18.01 16.57 3.02
CA VAL A 208 19.15 16.78 2.12
C VAL A 208 20.05 17.92 2.58
N GLY A 209 19.95 18.33 3.86
CA GLY A 209 20.85 19.31 4.47
C GLY A 209 20.43 20.76 4.34
N TRP A 210 19.16 21.06 4.02
CA TRP A 210 18.67 22.43 3.99
C TRP A 210 18.75 23.11 5.38
N THR A 211 19.39 24.28 5.41
CA THR A 211 19.54 25.13 6.61
C THR A 211 18.83 26.47 6.41
N THR A 212 17.60 26.44 5.89
CA THR A 212 16.78 27.65 5.65
C THR A 212 17.30 28.57 4.53
N ASP A 213 18.23 28.08 3.70
CA ASP A 213 18.67 28.72 2.45
C ASP A 213 18.54 27.69 1.29
N PRO A 214 17.69 27.94 0.27
CA PRO A 214 16.92 29.17 0.04
C PRO A 214 15.79 29.35 1.05
N VAL A 215 15.47 30.61 1.34
CA VAL A 215 14.25 30.97 2.06
C VAL A 215 13.08 30.77 1.12
N ILE A 216 12.11 29.96 1.54
CA ILE A 216 10.84 29.77 0.83
C ILE A 216 9.79 30.60 1.58
N SER A 217 9.13 31.51 0.87
CA SER A 217 8.13 32.39 1.48
C SER A 217 6.81 31.65 1.73
N ASP A 218 5.99 32.16 2.65
CA ASP A 218 4.66 31.61 2.93
C ASP A 218 3.75 31.68 1.70
N GLU A 219 3.89 32.70 0.86
CA GLU A 219 3.16 32.81 -0.41
C GLU A 219 3.59 31.73 -1.41
N ALA A 220 4.86 31.33 -1.42
CA ALA A 220 5.34 30.23 -2.26
C ALA A 220 4.75 28.90 -1.79
N TYR A 221 4.72 28.64 -0.49
CA TYR A 221 4.07 27.44 0.07
C TYR A 221 2.57 27.39 -0.28
N ALA A 222 1.85 28.49 -0.08
CA ALA A 222 0.42 28.60 -0.42
C ALA A 222 0.19 28.44 -1.93
N GLY A 223 1.06 29.03 -2.76
CA GLY A 223 1.02 28.90 -4.21
C GLY A 223 1.23 27.45 -4.69
N ILE A 224 2.20 26.75 -4.11
CA ILE A 224 2.45 25.32 -4.37
C ILE A 224 1.24 24.48 -3.98
N HIS A 225 0.69 24.68 -2.77
CA HIS A 225 -0.50 23.95 -2.34
C HIS A 225 -1.68 24.19 -3.28
N LYS A 226 -1.95 25.46 -3.65
CA LYS A 226 -3.03 25.81 -4.58
C LYS A 226 -2.87 25.17 -5.95
N TYR A 227 -1.64 25.08 -6.47
CA TYR A 227 -1.37 24.49 -7.78
C TYR A 227 -1.46 22.95 -7.76
N THR A 228 -1.01 22.33 -6.69
CA THR A 228 -0.88 20.87 -6.58
C THR A 228 -2.07 20.21 -5.88
N SER A 229 -2.95 21.00 -5.29
CA SER A 229 -4.01 20.55 -4.36
C SER A 229 -3.46 19.66 -3.25
N GLY A 230 -2.21 19.89 -2.83
CA GLY A 230 -1.54 19.12 -1.78
C GLY A 230 -1.15 17.69 -2.17
N VAL A 231 -1.18 17.32 -3.46
CA VAL A 231 -0.79 15.99 -3.92
C VAL A 231 0.74 15.86 -3.88
N PRO A 232 1.33 14.97 -3.05
CA PRO A 232 2.79 14.83 -2.90
C PRO A 232 3.54 14.64 -4.21
N ARG A 233 3.00 13.82 -5.13
CA ARG A 233 3.63 13.61 -6.45
C ARG A 233 3.70 14.88 -7.29
N LEU A 234 2.66 15.72 -7.27
CA LEU A 234 2.63 16.99 -8.00
C LEU A 234 3.56 18.02 -7.34
N ILE A 235 3.61 18.06 -6.01
CA ILE A 235 4.56 18.90 -5.27
C ILE A 235 6.00 18.57 -5.68
N ASN A 236 6.32 17.28 -5.88
CA ASN A 236 7.66 16.87 -6.28
C ASN A 236 8.01 17.16 -7.76
N GLN A 237 7.02 17.50 -8.59
CA GLN A 237 7.22 17.75 -10.02
C GLN A 237 7.44 19.22 -10.35
N LEU A 238 7.06 20.13 -9.43
CA LEU A 238 7.33 21.56 -9.52
C LEU A 238 8.83 21.84 -9.40
#